data_AF-A0A946X7H6-F1
#
_entry.id   AF-A0A946X7H6-F1
#
_cell.length_a   1.000
_cell.length_b   1.000
_cell.length_c   1.000
_cell.angle_alpha   90.00
_cell.angle_beta   90.00
_cell.angle_gamma   90.00
#
_symmetry.space_group_name_H-M   'P 1'
#
loop_
_entity.id
_entity.type
_entity.pdbx_description
1 polymer ?
#
loop_
_entity_poly.entity_id
_entity_poly.type
_entity_poly.pdbx_seq_one_letter_code
_entity_poly.pdbx_strand_id
1 'polypeptide(L)'
;MVFHKHIHIIIIFFFSINLFGQDESYNKHLYDGNINYDKDFLLAENSYRKAISINSSNIKAPYNLSNKYYEEELYDEALIRQVEALKNAKSNNEKHRINHNIGNILMKKDLCKEALEAYKNALRNNPDDDETRYNLSLAKLCADEQNKNNDKKDDKKDDQQKDDKKDDQQKDDKKDDQQKDDKKDDQQKDDKKDD
;
A
#
# COMPACT_ATOMS: atom_id res chain seq x y z
N MET A 1 -30.60 22.54 -48.63
CA MET A 1 -30.73 21.83 -47.33
C MET A 1 -30.32 20.34 -47.36
N VAL A 2 -30.06 19.74 -48.54
CA VAL A 2 -29.71 18.31 -48.67
C VAL A 2 -28.22 18.02 -48.39
N PHE A 3 -27.32 18.97 -48.71
CA PHE A 3 -25.87 18.82 -48.52
C PHE A 3 -25.43 18.64 -47.05
N HIS A 4 -26.03 19.36 -46.11
CA HIS A 4 -25.70 19.20 -44.68
C HIS A 4 -26.19 17.86 -44.10
N LYS A 5 -27.31 17.31 -44.62
CA LYS A 5 -27.79 15.98 -44.21
C LYS A 5 -26.81 14.86 -44.58
N HIS A 6 -26.17 14.95 -45.75
CA HIS A 6 -25.18 13.97 -46.17
C HIS A 6 -23.86 14.09 -45.40
N ILE A 7 -23.44 15.31 -45.03
CA ILE A 7 -22.24 15.53 -44.20
C ILE A 7 -22.40 14.89 -42.81
N HIS A 8 -23.56 15.03 -42.17
CA HIS A 8 -23.82 14.36 -40.88
C HIS A 8 -23.85 12.83 -41.00
N ILE A 9 -24.40 12.27 -42.09
CA ILE A 9 -24.40 10.82 -42.34
C ILE A 9 -22.96 10.30 -42.55
N ILE A 10 -22.11 11.04 -43.28
CA ILE A 10 -20.70 10.67 -43.49
C ILE A 10 -19.92 10.73 -42.18
N ILE A 11 -20.14 11.74 -41.32
CA ILE A 11 -19.47 11.85 -40.01
C ILE A 11 -19.86 10.70 -39.06
N ILE A 12 -21.14 10.30 -39.03
CA ILE A 12 -21.62 9.16 -38.23
C ILE A 12 -21.03 7.84 -38.76
N PHE A 13 -20.86 7.71 -40.07
CA PHE A 13 -20.24 6.54 -40.70
C PHE A 13 -18.73 6.45 -40.41
N PHE A 14 -17.99 7.57 -40.40
CA PHE A 14 -16.58 7.58 -40.02
C PHE A 14 -16.35 7.29 -38.53
N PHE A 15 -17.25 7.69 -37.64
CA PHE A 15 -17.11 7.40 -36.20
C PHE A 15 -17.31 5.91 -35.87
N SER A 16 -18.17 5.21 -36.63
CA SER A 16 -18.47 3.79 -36.39
C SER A 16 -17.37 2.84 -36.87
N ILE A 17 -16.59 3.20 -37.91
CA ILE A 17 -15.45 2.38 -38.38
C ILE A 17 -14.32 2.33 -37.33
N ASN A 18 -14.19 3.37 -36.50
CA ASN A 18 -13.13 3.45 -35.48
C ASN A 18 -13.35 2.47 -34.31
N LEU A 19 -14.59 2.13 -33.97
CA LEU A 19 -14.90 1.21 -32.86
C LEU A 19 -14.53 -0.25 -33.20
N PHE A 20 -14.83 -0.71 -34.41
CA PHE A 20 -14.54 -2.10 -34.82
C PHE A 20 -13.03 -2.40 -34.89
N GLY A 21 -12.21 -1.44 -35.33
CA GLY A 21 -10.76 -1.63 -35.41
C GLY A 21 -10.06 -1.67 -34.04
N GLN A 22 -10.60 -0.98 -33.03
CA GLN A 22 -10.04 -1.00 -31.67
C GLN A 22 -10.24 -2.36 -30.99
N ASP A 23 -11.41 -3.00 -31.17
CA ASP A 23 -11.68 -4.32 -30.61
C ASP A 23 -10.80 -5.40 -31.23
N GLU A 24 -10.55 -5.36 -32.55
CA GLU A 24 -9.63 -6.30 -33.22
C GLU A 24 -8.20 -6.15 -32.69
N SER A 25 -7.71 -4.91 -32.62
CA SER A 25 -6.36 -4.61 -32.12
C SER A 25 -6.18 -5.02 -30.66
N TYR A 26 -7.18 -4.76 -29.81
CA TYR A 26 -7.20 -5.22 -28.41
C TYR A 26 -7.08 -6.75 -28.33
N ASN A 27 -7.93 -7.46 -29.07
CA ASN A 27 -7.98 -8.92 -29.01
C ASN A 27 -6.68 -9.55 -29.49
N LYS A 28 -6.04 -8.98 -30.52
CA LYS A 28 -4.71 -9.40 -30.97
C LYS A 28 -3.68 -9.29 -29.86
N HIS A 29 -3.57 -8.13 -29.21
CA HIS A 29 -2.59 -7.93 -28.14
C HIS A 29 -2.88 -8.76 -26.89
N LEU A 30 -4.16 -8.96 -26.55
CA LEU A 30 -4.56 -9.89 -25.49
C LEU A 30 -4.15 -11.33 -25.82
N TYR A 31 -4.36 -11.76 -27.07
CA TYR A 31 -3.95 -13.08 -27.55
C TYR A 31 -2.42 -13.25 -27.52
N ASP A 32 -1.67 -12.29 -28.05
CA ASP A 32 -0.19 -12.30 -28.02
C ASP A 32 0.33 -12.37 -26.58
N GLY A 33 -0.29 -11.64 -25.65
CA GLY A 33 0.02 -11.72 -24.23
C GLY A 33 -0.20 -13.13 -23.67
N ASN A 34 -1.36 -13.74 -23.96
CA ASN A 34 -1.67 -15.09 -23.50
C ASN A 34 -0.73 -16.15 -24.09
N ILE A 35 -0.30 -16.01 -25.35
CA ILE A 35 0.62 -16.96 -26.01
C ILE A 35 2.03 -16.92 -25.40
N ASN A 36 2.44 -15.75 -24.90
CA ASN A 36 3.75 -15.55 -24.29
C ASN A 36 3.72 -15.64 -22.75
N TYR A 37 2.55 -15.81 -22.14
CA TYR A 37 2.35 -15.79 -20.68
C TYR A 37 3.37 -16.65 -19.93
N ASP A 38 3.52 -17.92 -20.33
CA ASP A 38 4.46 -18.86 -19.71
C ASP A 38 5.86 -18.87 -20.37
N LYS A 39 6.03 -18.17 -21.49
CA LYS A 39 7.25 -18.29 -22.32
C LYS A 39 8.24 -17.18 -22.08
N ASP A 40 7.74 -15.94 -22.00
CA ASP A 40 8.57 -14.75 -21.91
C ASP A 40 7.77 -13.64 -21.22
N PHE A 41 8.19 -13.32 -19.99
CA PHE A 41 7.57 -12.31 -19.17
C PHE A 41 7.50 -10.94 -19.86
N LEU A 42 8.58 -10.50 -20.50
CA LEU A 42 8.66 -9.16 -21.11
C LEU A 42 7.74 -9.06 -22.33
N LEU A 43 7.66 -10.11 -23.15
CA LEU A 43 6.74 -10.15 -24.28
C LEU A 43 5.27 -10.20 -23.84
N ALA A 44 4.96 -10.97 -22.80
CA ALA A 44 3.62 -11.03 -22.22
C ALA A 44 3.21 -9.67 -21.64
N GLU A 45 4.08 -9.08 -20.81
CA GLU A 45 3.87 -7.77 -20.21
C GLU A 45 3.63 -6.69 -21.27
N ASN A 46 4.51 -6.61 -22.28
CA ASN A 46 4.40 -5.62 -23.35
C ASN A 46 3.05 -5.73 -24.09
N SER A 47 2.64 -6.96 -24.39
CA SER A 47 1.40 -7.24 -25.11
C SER A 47 0.17 -6.87 -24.28
N TYR A 48 0.14 -7.24 -22.99
CA TYR A 48 -0.96 -6.84 -22.12
C TYR A 48 -1.02 -5.33 -21.89
N ARG A 49 0.12 -4.64 -21.73
CA ARG A 49 0.15 -3.17 -21.61
C ARG A 49 -0.40 -2.49 -22.87
N LYS A 50 -0.10 -3.02 -24.06
CA LYS A 50 -0.70 -2.55 -25.32
C LYS A 50 -2.21 -2.78 -25.35
N ALA A 51 -2.69 -3.97 -24.97
CA ALA A 51 -4.11 -4.25 -24.87
C ALA A 51 -4.83 -3.28 -23.91
N ILE A 52 -4.27 -3.06 -22.71
CA ILE A 52 -4.79 -2.10 -21.73
C ILE A 52 -4.86 -0.68 -22.31
N SER A 53 -3.85 -0.25 -23.07
CA SER A 53 -3.82 1.08 -23.68
C SER A 53 -4.91 1.30 -24.74
N ILE A 54 -5.36 0.22 -25.40
CA ILE A 54 -6.41 0.25 -26.41
C ILE A 54 -7.79 0.23 -25.75
N ASN A 55 -7.99 -0.64 -24.77
CA ASN A 55 -9.26 -0.73 -24.04
C ASN A 55 -9.03 -0.96 -22.55
N SER A 56 -8.98 0.14 -21.81
CA SER A 56 -8.80 0.15 -20.36
C SER A 56 -10.06 -0.27 -19.57
N SER A 57 -11.21 -0.36 -20.24
CA SER A 57 -12.47 -0.80 -19.61
C SER A 57 -12.63 -2.33 -19.60
N ASN A 58 -11.80 -3.06 -20.36
CA ASN A 58 -11.85 -4.50 -20.42
C ASN A 58 -10.92 -5.11 -19.34
N ILE A 59 -11.50 -5.93 -18.46
CA ILE A 59 -10.78 -6.49 -17.31
C ILE A 59 -9.76 -7.57 -17.66
N LYS A 60 -9.84 -8.20 -18.85
CA LYS A 60 -9.05 -9.42 -19.13
C LYS A 60 -7.55 -9.16 -19.14
N ALA A 61 -7.11 -8.12 -19.85
CA ALA A 61 -5.70 -7.77 -19.93
C ALA A 61 -5.09 -7.34 -18.57
N PRO A 62 -5.69 -6.42 -17.78
CA PRO A 62 -5.16 -6.10 -16.46
C PRO A 62 -5.26 -7.29 -15.48
N TYR A 63 -6.31 -8.12 -15.56
CA TYR A 63 -6.40 -9.35 -14.76
C TYR A 63 -5.25 -10.32 -15.07
N ASN A 64 -5.02 -10.64 -16.34
CA ASN A 64 -3.95 -11.57 -16.73
C ASN A 64 -2.56 -11.00 -16.43
N LEU A 65 -2.35 -9.70 -16.68
CA LEU A 65 -1.08 -9.05 -16.35
C LEU A 65 -0.82 -9.04 -14.83
N SER A 66 -1.86 -8.86 -14.01
CA SER A 66 -1.75 -8.96 -12.56
C SER A 66 -1.28 -10.35 -12.12
N ASN A 67 -1.89 -11.41 -12.66
CA ASN A 67 -1.49 -12.78 -12.37
C ASN A 67 -0.03 -13.03 -12.78
N LYS A 68 0.37 -12.51 -13.95
CA LYS A 68 1.76 -12.65 -14.39
C LYS A 68 2.73 -11.91 -13.46
N TYR A 69 2.42 -10.68 -13.06
CA TYR A 69 3.23 -9.97 -12.08
C TYR A 69 3.29 -10.70 -10.73
N TYR A 70 2.20 -11.34 -10.30
CA TYR A 70 2.21 -12.15 -9.08
C TYR A 70 3.15 -13.35 -9.16
N GLU A 71 3.19 -14.06 -10.30
CA GLU A 71 4.13 -15.17 -10.54
C GLU A 71 5.59 -14.71 -10.52
N GLU A 72 5.86 -13.51 -11.02
CA GLU A 72 7.19 -12.89 -11.00
C GLU A 72 7.48 -12.16 -9.67
N GLU A 73 6.63 -12.33 -8.65
CA GLU A 73 6.74 -11.73 -7.32
C GLU A 73 6.73 -10.18 -7.29
N LEU A 74 6.25 -9.56 -8.38
CA LEU A 74 6.05 -8.12 -8.54
C LEU A 74 4.70 -7.70 -7.93
N TYR A 75 4.59 -7.82 -6.62
CA TYR A 75 3.31 -7.71 -5.91
C TYR A 75 2.69 -6.30 -5.92
N ASP A 76 3.50 -5.25 -5.99
CA ASP A 76 3.02 -3.87 -6.13
C ASP A 76 2.32 -3.67 -7.47
N GLU A 77 2.96 -4.06 -8.56
CA GLU A 77 2.45 -4.00 -9.91
C GLU A 77 1.22 -4.90 -10.07
N ALA A 78 1.27 -6.11 -9.51
CA ALA A 78 0.14 -7.03 -9.49
C ALA A 78 -1.09 -6.38 -8.84
N LEU A 79 -0.92 -5.76 -7.67
CA LEU A 79 -2.03 -5.12 -6.95
C LEU A 79 -2.65 -3.98 -7.75
N ILE A 80 -1.82 -3.12 -8.37
CA ILE A 80 -2.29 -2.01 -9.21
C ILE A 80 -3.18 -2.53 -10.34
N ARG A 81 -2.74 -3.59 -11.03
CA ARG A 81 -3.50 -4.18 -12.14
C ARG A 81 -4.78 -4.86 -11.68
N GLN A 82 -4.76 -5.50 -10.52
CA GLN A 82 -5.95 -6.13 -9.97
C GLN A 82 -7.01 -5.09 -9.56
N VAL A 83 -6.58 -3.95 -8.99
CA VAL A 83 -7.44 -2.81 -8.68
C VAL A 83 -8.00 -2.16 -9.95
N GLU A 84 -7.20 -2.04 -11.01
CA GLU A 84 -7.67 -1.58 -12.33
C GLU A 84 -8.76 -2.51 -12.90
N ALA A 85 -8.55 -3.82 -12.83
CA ALA A 85 -9.56 -4.80 -13.23
C ALA A 85 -10.83 -4.69 -12.35
N LEU A 86 -10.70 -4.51 -11.04
CA LEU A 86 -11.83 -4.40 -10.11
C LEU A 86 -12.75 -3.23 -10.44
N LYS A 87 -12.18 -2.07 -10.81
CA LYS A 87 -12.95 -0.85 -11.17
C LYS A 87 -13.91 -1.09 -12.33
N ASN A 88 -13.58 -2.01 -13.23
CA ASN A 88 -14.34 -2.30 -14.43
C ASN A 88 -15.13 -3.63 -14.36
N ALA A 89 -15.03 -4.36 -13.24
CA ALA A 89 -15.72 -5.64 -13.06
C ALA A 89 -17.24 -5.46 -12.94
N LYS A 90 -18.00 -6.21 -13.74
CA LYS A 90 -19.45 -6.03 -13.86
C LYS A 90 -20.23 -7.13 -13.14
N SER A 91 -19.75 -8.36 -13.23
CA SER A 91 -20.41 -9.53 -12.64
C SER A 91 -19.87 -9.87 -11.25
N ASN A 92 -20.69 -10.59 -10.48
CA ASN A 92 -20.27 -11.12 -9.18
C ASN A 92 -19.08 -12.09 -9.34
N ASN A 93 -19.08 -12.93 -10.38
CA ASN A 93 -17.97 -13.86 -10.62
C ASN A 93 -16.64 -13.13 -10.85
N GLU A 94 -16.65 -12.06 -11.66
CA GLU A 94 -15.45 -11.24 -11.90
C GLU A 94 -14.99 -10.58 -10.59
N LYS A 95 -15.89 -9.93 -9.86
CA LYS A 95 -15.58 -9.27 -8.58
C LYS A 95 -15.03 -10.26 -7.56
N HIS A 96 -15.58 -11.48 -7.50
CA HIS A 96 -15.10 -12.55 -6.64
C HIS A 96 -13.65 -12.91 -6.97
N ARG A 97 -13.37 -13.32 -8.21
CA ARG A 97 -12.03 -13.74 -8.64
C ARG A 97 -10.98 -12.65 -8.45
N ILE A 98 -11.36 -11.41 -8.76
CA ILE A 98 -10.48 -10.24 -8.61
C ILE A 98 -10.17 -9.98 -7.13
N ASN A 99 -11.17 -9.95 -6.25
CA ASN A 99 -10.94 -9.73 -4.82
C ASN A 99 -10.17 -10.89 -4.16
N HIS A 100 -10.39 -12.13 -4.61
CA HIS A 100 -9.61 -13.27 -4.18
C HIS A 100 -8.12 -13.05 -4.49
N ASN A 101 -7.79 -12.68 -5.73
CA ASN A 101 -6.42 -12.40 -6.13
C ASN A 101 -5.82 -11.20 -5.39
N ILE A 102 -6.60 -10.13 -5.15
CA ILE A 102 -6.16 -9.01 -4.30
C ILE A 102 -5.77 -9.52 -2.92
N GLY A 103 -6.59 -10.38 -2.30
CA GLY A 103 -6.28 -11.00 -1.02
C GLY A 103 -4.97 -11.79 -1.06
N ASN A 104 -4.76 -12.61 -2.10
CA ASN A 104 -3.53 -13.40 -2.27
C ASN A 104 -2.29 -12.48 -2.38
N ILE A 105 -2.38 -11.44 -3.20
CA ILE A 105 -1.31 -10.44 -3.35
C ILE A 105 -1.01 -9.75 -2.01
N LEU A 106 -2.04 -9.32 -1.29
CA LEU A 106 -1.88 -8.63 0.00
C LEU A 106 -1.29 -9.55 1.08
N MET A 107 -1.62 -10.84 1.07
CA MET A 107 -0.96 -11.84 1.95
C MET A 107 0.53 -11.96 1.65
N LYS A 108 0.95 -11.93 0.38
CA LYS A 108 2.37 -11.94 0.01
C LYS A 108 3.12 -10.69 0.43
N LYS A 109 2.40 -9.59 0.63
CA LYS A 109 2.94 -8.31 1.11
C LYS A 109 2.86 -8.14 2.63
N ASP A 110 2.45 -9.18 3.36
CA ASP A 110 2.17 -9.13 4.80
C ASP A 110 1.13 -8.05 5.19
N LEU A 111 0.26 -7.64 4.28
CA LEU A 111 -0.83 -6.69 4.53
C LEU A 111 -2.10 -7.45 4.94
N CYS A 112 -2.03 -8.12 6.09
CA CYS A 112 -2.99 -9.15 6.45
C CYS A 112 -4.39 -8.63 6.78
N LYS A 113 -4.51 -7.41 7.31
CA LYS A 113 -5.83 -6.79 7.57
C LYS A 113 -6.54 -6.44 6.27
N GLU A 114 -5.82 -5.92 5.30
CA GLU A 114 -6.31 -5.59 3.97
C GLU A 114 -6.66 -6.85 3.18
N ALA A 115 -5.82 -7.89 3.28
CA ALA A 115 -6.10 -9.21 2.71
C ALA A 115 -7.40 -9.81 3.24
N LEU A 116 -7.61 -9.73 4.57
CA LEU A 116 -8.84 -10.17 5.21
C LEU A 116 -10.08 -9.49 4.61
N GLU A 117 -10.05 -8.17 4.40
CA GLU A 117 -11.16 -7.45 3.79
C GLU A 117 -11.36 -7.80 2.32
N ALA A 118 -10.28 -8.02 1.56
CA ALA A 118 -10.35 -8.48 0.18
C ALA A 118 -11.03 -9.87 0.08
N TYR A 119 -10.64 -10.84 0.91
CA TYR A 119 -11.30 -12.15 0.92
C TYR A 119 -12.76 -12.09 1.37
N LYS A 120 -13.11 -11.21 2.33
CA LYS A 120 -14.52 -10.95 2.67
C LYS A 120 -15.30 -10.42 1.45
N ASN A 121 -14.73 -9.48 0.71
CA ASN A 121 -15.33 -8.97 -0.52
C ASN A 121 -15.48 -10.05 -1.59
N ALA A 122 -14.51 -10.96 -1.71
CA ALA A 122 -14.60 -12.10 -2.60
C ALA A 122 -15.77 -13.03 -2.22
N LEU A 123 -15.92 -13.39 -0.94
CA LEU A 123 -17.01 -14.24 -0.46
C LEU A 123 -18.39 -13.57 -0.49
N ARG A 124 -18.46 -12.24 -0.39
CA ARG A 124 -19.72 -11.50 -0.63
C ARG A 124 -20.26 -11.73 -2.05
N ASN A 125 -19.38 -11.99 -3.02
CA ASN A 125 -19.75 -12.19 -4.41
C ASN A 125 -19.88 -13.67 -4.79
N ASN A 126 -19.17 -14.57 -4.11
CA ASN A 126 -19.34 -16.02 -4.21
C ASN A 126 -19.18 -16.65 -2.82
N PRO A 127 -20.29 -16.84 -2.09
CA PRO A 127 -20.25 -17.36 -0.73
C PRO A 127 -19.79 -18.80 -0.61
N ASP A 128 -19.79 -19.58 -1.71
CA ASP A 128 -19.56 -21.02 -1.72
C ASP A 128 -18.10 -21.43 -1.99
N ASP A 129 -17.21 -20.46 -2.23
CA ASP A 129 -15.81 -20.74 -2.54
C ASP A 129 -14.98 -21.18 -1.31
N ASP A 130 -14.63 -22.46 -1.27
CA ASP A 130 -13.85 -23.07 -0.18
C ASP A 130 -12.43 -22.51 -0.09
N GLU A 131 -11.79 -22.26 -1.22
CA GLU A 131 -10.41 -21.73 -1.27
C GLU A 131 -10.35 -20.34 -0.64
N THR A 132 -11.27 -19.43 -1.00
CA THR A 132 -11.34 -18.10 -0.38
C THR A 132 -11.68 -18.19 1.11
N ARG A 133 -12.54 -19.11 1.55
CA ARG A 133 -12.81 -19.30 3.00
C ARG A 133 -11.56 -19.72 3.76
N TYR A 134 -10.80 -20.65 3.19
CA TYR A 134 -9.54 -21.08 3.76
C TYR A 134 -8.54 -19.92 3.83
N ASN A 135 -8.35 -19.18 2.74
CA ASN A 135 -7.45 -18.03 2.69
C ASN A 135 -7.89 -16.89 3.63
N LEU A 136 -9.20 -16.65 3.78
CA LEU A 136 -9.74 -15.71 4.77
C LEU A 136 -9.33 -16.09 6.20
N SER A 137 -9.37 -17.38 6.51
CA SER A 137 -9.00 -17.91 7.83
C SER A 137 -7.50 -17.69 8.10
N LEU A 138 -6.67 -17.94 7.09
CA LEU A 138 -5.23 -17.65 7.16
C LEU A 138 -4.94 -16.15 7.33
N ALA A 139 -5.63 -15.29 6.58
CA ALA A 139 -5.48 -13.83 6.71
C ALA A 139 -5.88 -13.34 8.11
N LYS A 140 -6.93 -13.93 8.70
CA LYS A 140 -7.35 -13.61 10.06
C LYS A 140 -6.26 -13.97 11.08
N LEU A 141 -5.70 -15.18 11.00
CA LEU A 141 -4.61 -15.62 11.88
C LEU A 141 -3.39 -14.70 11.75
N CYS A 142 -2.99 -14.37 10.52
CA CYS A 142 -1.89 -13.43 10.29
C CYS A 142 -2.16 -12.04 10.90
N ALA A 143 -3.36 -11.49 10.69
CA ALA A 143 -3.72 -10.19 11.25
C ALA A 143 -3.72 -10.19 12.79
N ASP A 144 -4.18 -11.28 13.41
CA ASP A 144 -4.17 -11.45 14.86
C ASP A 144 -2.73 -11.55 15.42
N GLU A 145 -1.83 -12.23 14.71
CA GLU A 145 -0.40 -12.31 15.06
C GLU A 145 0.30 -10.95 14.94
N GLN A 146 0.01 -10.19 13.88
CA GLN A 146 0.54 -8.84 13.70
C GLN A 146 0.11 -7.89 14.83
N ASN A 147 -1.15 -7.98 15.28
CA ASN A 147 -1.63 -7.17 16.40
C ASN A 147 -0.87 -7.49 17.70
N LYS A 148 -0.74 -8.78 18.05
CA LYS A 148 -0.03 -9.21 19.27
C LYS A 148 1.43 -8.77 19.30
N ASN A 149 2.10 -8.72 18.14
CA ASN A 149 3.49 -8.28 18.04
C ASN A 149 3.65 -6.76 18.19
N ASN A 150 2.62 -5.98 17.87
CA ASN A 150 2.63 -4.54 18.11
C ASN A 150 2.40 -4.22 19.58
N ASP A 151 1.44 -4.89 20.24
CA ASP A 151 1.17 -4.70 21.67
C ASP A 151 2.42 -5.01 22.54
N LYS A 152 3.18 -6.06 22.20
CA LYS A 152 4.43 -6.41 22.91
C LYS A 152 5.59 -5.44 22.67
N LYS A 153 5.55 -4.63 21.61
CA LYS A 153 6.59 -3.60 21.34
C LYS A 153 6.32 -2.33 22.12
N ASP A 154 5.06 -2.05 22.44
CA ASP A 154 4.67 -0.90 23.26
C ASP A 154 4.94 -1.18 24.76
N ASP A 155 4.74 -2.41 25.24
CA ASP A 155 5.10 -2.80 26.61
C ASP A 155 6.62 -2.75 26.90
N LYS A 156 7.47 -2.90 25.86
CA LYS A 156 8.94 -2.81 26.01
C LYS A 156 9.50 -1.39 25.98
N LYS A 157 8.69 -0.36 25.66
CA LYS A 157 9.13 1.04 25.70
C LYS A 157 8.90 1.70 27.06
N ASP A 158 8.03 1.14 27.90
CA ASP A 158 7.77 1.67 29.26
C ASP A 158 8.73 1.15 30.34
N ASP A 159 9.51 0.10 30.06
CA ASP A 159 10.51 -0.45 31.00
C ASP A 159 11.91 0.16 30.86
N GLN A 160 12.17 1.04 29.87
CA GLN A 160 13.45 1.74 29.72
C GLN A 160 13.47 3.18 30.29
N GLN A 161 12.41 3.63 30.97
CA GLN A 161 12.36 4.98 31.58
C GLN A 161 12.28 5.00 33.12
N LYS A 162 12.47 3.87 33.82
CA LYS A 162 12.34 3.80 35.28
C LYS A 162 13.63 3.68 36.10
N ASP A 163 14.81 3.70 35.47
CA ASP A 163 16.08 3.50 36.21
C ASP A 163 16.90 4.78 36.50
N ASP A 164 16.50 5.97 36.02
CA ASP A 164 17.32 7.20 36.16
C ASP A 164 16.86 8.21 37.24
N LYS A 165 15.96 7.86 38.17
CA LYS A 165 15.53 8.80 39.23
C LYS A 165 15.36 8.16 40.61
N LYS A 166 16.46 7.67 41.19
CA LYS A 166 16.58 7.47 42.65
C LYS A 166 18.02 7.72 43.12
N ASP A 167 18.42 8.98 43.14
CA ASP A 167 19.52 9.46 44.00
C ASP A 167 19.46 10.99 44.08
N ASP A 168 18.55 11.52 44.89
CA ASP A 168 18.73 12.84 45.51
C ASP A 168 17.65 13.07 46.58
N GLN A 169 17.84 12.43 47.74
CA GLN A 169 17.15 12.84 48.96
C GLN A 169 17.92 12.33 50.17
N GLN A 170 19.05 13.00 50.48
CA GLN A 170 19.62 12.96 51.82
C GLN A 170 20.55 14.14 52.05
N LYS A 171 20.07 15.08 52.87
CA LYS A 171 20.77 15.85 53.92
C LYS A 171 20.39 17.32 53.86
N ASP A 172 19.39 17.69 54.63
CA ASP A 172 19.34 18.99 55.29
C ASP A 172 18.60 18.82 56.61
N ASP A 173 19.37 18.58 57.67
CA ASP A 173 18.97 18.84 59.05
C ASP A 173 20.18 18.65 59.97
N LYS A 174 20.80 19.79 60.38
CA LYS A 174 21.19 20.10 61.78
C LYS A 174 22.04 21.38 61.89
N LYS A 175 21.36 22.42 62.42
CA LYS A 175 21.69 23.29 63.58
C LYS A 175 22.97 24.15 63.61
N ASP A 176 22.70 25.45 63.80
CA ASP A 176 23.34 26.42 64.72
C ASP A 176 24.44 25.89 65.66
N ASP A 177 25.56 26.60 65.82
CA ASP A 177 25.68 27.72 66.77
C ASP A 177 27.14 28.27 66.84
N GLN A 178 27.24 29.57 67.18
CA GLN A 178 28.38 30.33 67.76
C GLN A 178 29.69 30.56 66.95
N GLN A 179 30.16 31.79 66.63
CA GLN A 179 30.45 33.05 67.35
C GLN A 179 31.98 33.27 67.50
N LYS A 180 32.40 34.53 67.26
CA LYS A 180 33.66 35.23 67.66
C LYS A 180 34.91 34.94 66.82
N ASP A 181 35.84 35.86 66.58
CA ASP A 181 36.00 37.30 66.87
C ASP A 181 37.18 37.82 66.02
N ASP A 182 37.25 39.15 65.90
CA ASP A 182 38.46 40.00 65.77
C ASP A 182 39.17 40.27 64.41
N LYS A 183 38.92 41.49 63.93
CA LYS A 183 39.84 42.64 63.68
C LYS A 183 41.13 42.46 62.86
N LYS A 184 41.25 43.29 61.80
CA LYS A 184 42.12 44.50 61.65
C LYS A 184 42.16 44.89 60.15
N ASP A 185 41.88 46.15 59.81
CA ASP A 185 42.85 47.20 59.39
C ASP A 185 43.98 46.65 58.48
N ASP A 186 44.30 47.20 57.31
CA ASP A 186 44.52 48.61 57.04
C ASP A 186 44.73 48.84 55.51
N GLN A 187 44.47 50.08 55.07
CA GLN A 187 45.20 50.87 54.05
C GLN A 187 45.47 50.30 52.64
N GLN A 188 44.87 50.87 51.59
CA GLN A 188 45.22 52.12 50.87
C GLN A 188 46.07 51.87 49.61
N LYS A 189 45.58 52.47 48.50
CA LYS A 189 46.36 53.18 47.47
C LYS A 189 47.25 52.31 46.56
N ASP A 190 47.52 52.62 45.30
CA ASP A 190 47.31 53.73 44.38
C ASP A 190 47.46 53.06 42.98
N ASP A 191 46.63 53.32 41.99
CA ASP A 191 46.69 54.45 41.07
C ASP A 191 47.69 54.27 39.90
N LYS A 192 47.24 54.72 38.71
CA LYS A 192 47.92 54.91 37.39
C LYS A 192 47.70 53.81 36.34
N LYS A 193 46.92 54.09 35.28
CA LYS A 193 47.11 55.05 34.17
C LYS A 193 48.34 54.72 33.32
N ASP A 194 48.12 54.51 32.03
CA ASP A 194 48.40 55.46 30.95
C ASP A 194 47.75 54.86 29.67
N ASP A 195 46.70 55.51 29.18
CA ASP A 195 46.65 56.26 27.91
C ASP A 195 46.41 55.38 26.66
#